data_AF-A0A3M1K415-F1
#
_entry.id   AF-A0A3M1K415-F1
#
_cell.length_a   1.000
_cell.length_b   1.000
_cell.length_c   1.000
_cell.angle_alpha   90.00
_cell.angle_beta   90.00
_cell.angle_gamma   90.00
#
_symmetry.space_group_name_H-M   'P 1'
#
loop_
_entity.id
_entity.type
_entity.pdbx_description
1 polymer ?
#
loop_
_entity_poly.entity_id
_entity_poly.type
_entity_poly.pdbx_seq_one_letter_code
_entity_poly.pdbx_strand_id
1 'polypeptide(L)'
;MVRWSADVDHERRVAIFDLLERNVFEPVMPMPGGYRGPFRLHLGISEGRLVFELKDEDDRYLESFRLALTPFRRIVKEYFQVCESYYAAIRSASPQQIEAIDMGRRGLHNEGSELLRDRLADKVHIDPETARRLFTLICVLHIRQ
;
A
#
# COMPACT_ATOMS: atom_id res chain seq x y z
N MET A 1 1.06 -12.64 -14.09
CA MET A 1 1.50 -11.28 -13.71
C MET A 1 0.27 -10.40 -13.81
N VAL A 2 -0.22 -9.91 -12.67
CA VAL A 2 -1.42 -9.07 -12.61
C VAL A 2 -1.16 -7.85 -13.48
N ARG A 3 -2.03 -7.63 -14.48
CA ARG A 3 -1.96 -6.48 -15.38
C ARG A 3 -2.88 -5.39 -14.85
N TRP A 4 -2.56 -4.14 -15.20
CA TRP A 4 -3.47 -3.01 -14.99
C TRP A 4 -4.87 -3.35 -15.54
N SER A 5 -5.89 -3.21 -14.71
CA SER A 5 -7.30 -3.48 -15.05
C SER A 5 -8.21 -2.42 -14.45
N ALA A 6 -9.48 -2.39 -14.88
CA ALA A 6 -10.49 -1.52 -14.30
C ALA A 6 -10.68 -1.78 -12.79
N ASP A 7 -10.58 -3.04 -12.37
CA ASP A 7 -10.70 -3.44 -10.95
C ASP A 7 -9.52 -2.91 -10.12
N VAL A 8 -8.28 -3.08 -10.62
CA VAL A 8 -7.07 -2.55 -9.96
C VAL A 8 -7.13 -1.03 -9.82
N ASP A 9 -7.61 -0.34 -10.87
CA ASP A 9 -7.77 1.11 -10.87
C ASP A 9 -8.90 1.57 -9.93
N HIS A 10 -9.97 0.79 -9.82
CA HIS A 10 -11.03 1.02 -8.84
C HIS A 10 -10.51 0.84 -7.40
N GLU A 11 -9.84 -0.27 -7.09
CA GLU A 11 -9.22 -0.50 -5.78
C GLU A 11 -8.22 0.61 -5.41
N ARG A 12 -7.42 1.08 -6.37
CA ARG A 12 -6.54 2.25 -6.18
C ARG A 12 -7.32 3.49 -5.78
N ARG A 13 -8.38 3.84 -6.51
CA ARG A 13 -9.20 5.03 -6.22
C ARG A 13 -9.85 4.93 -4.85
N VAL A 14 -10.40 3.78 -4.50
CA VAL A 14 -11.02 3.54 -3.18
C VAL A 14 -9.97 3.71 -2.08
N ALA A 15 -8.78 3.12 -2.22
CA ALA A 15 -7.72 3.26 -1.23
C ALA A 15 -7.25 4.72 -1.05
N ILE A 16 -7.15 5.50 -2.14
CA ILE A 16 -6.81 6.93 -2.07
C ILE A 16 -7.93 7.71 -1.37
N PHE A 17 -9.19 7.48 -1.77
CA PHE A 17 -10.33 8.15 -1.17
C PHE A 17 -10.40 7.89 0.34
N ASP A 18 -10.31 6.62 0.75
CA ASP A 18 -10.36 6.26 2.17
C ASP A 18 -9.19 6.83 2.96
N LEU A 19 -7.98 6.93 2.37
CA LEU A 19 -6.84 7.60 3.01
C LEU A 19 -7.10 9.08 3.24
N LEU A 20 -7.68 9.77 2.25
CA LEU A 20 -7.98 11.19 2.36
C LEU A 20 -9.09 11.45 3.38
N GLU A 21 -10.09 10.57 3.47
CA GLU A 21 -11.17 10.67 4.45
C GLU A 21 -10.70 10.32 5.87
N ARG A 22 -9.91 9.25 6.02
CA ARG A 22 -9.46 8.76 7.32
C ARG A 22 -8.12 8.04 7.26
N ASN A 23 -7.13 8.63 7.91
CA ASN A 23 -5.83 8.01 8.14
C ASN A 23 -5.26 8.41 9.50
N VAL A 24 -4.25 7.67 9.93
CA VAL A 24 -3.28 8.08 10.94
C VAL A 24 -1.93 8.10 10.26
N PHE A 25 -1.32 9.28 10.15
CA PHE A 25 -0.01 9.46 9.55
C PHE A 25 0.77 10.51 10.33
N GLU A 26 1.56 10.04 11.29
CA GLU A 26 2.24 10.90 12.27
C GLU A 26 3.76 10.70 12.18
N PRO A 27 4.51 11.62 11.56
CA PRO A 27 5.95 11.51 11.54
C PRO A 27 6.56 11.46 12.95
N VAL A 28 7.50 10.55 13.16
CA VAL A 28 8.13 10.31 14.47
C VAL A 28 9.09 11.44 14.84
N MET A 29 9.71 12.06 13.83
CA MET A 29 10.60 13.20 13.99
C MET A 29 9.90 14.52 13.63
N PRO A 30 10.25 15.64 14.28
CA PRO A 30 9.72 16.95 13.91
C PRO A 30 10.04 17.29 12.45
N MET A 31 9.02 17.78 11.73
CA MET A 31 9.18 18.27 10.36
C MET A 31 9.76 19.69 10.34
N PRO A 32 10.35 20.12 9.20
CA PRO A 32 10.82 21.49 9.03
C PRO A 32 9.77 22.53 9.44
N GLY A 33 10.21 23.56 10.17
CA GLY A 33 9.32 24.61 10.68
C GLY A 33 8.30 24.15 11.72
N GLY A 34 8.41 22.92 12.24
CA GLY A 34 7.43 22.36 13.18
C GLY A 34 6.10 21.98 12.52
N TYR A 35 6.07 21.85 11.19
CA TYR A 35 4.87 21.50 10.44
C TYR A 35 4.27 20.17 10.92
N ARG A 36 2.95 20.11 11.08
CA ARG A 36 2.26 18.93 11.62
C ARG A 36 1.24 18.32 10.67
N GLY A 37 1.24 18.76 9.41
CA GLY A 37 0.25 18.38 8.40
C GLY A 37 -0.83 19.45 8.19
N PRO A 38 -1.75 19.21 7.25
CA PRO A 38 -1.88 18.00 6.43
C PRO A 38 -0.72 17.79 5.44
N PHE A 39 -0.26 16.55 5.29
CA PHE A 39 0.83 16.23 4.39
C PHE A 39 0.33 15.90 2.99
N ARG A 40 1.00 16.43 1.96
CA ARG A 40 0.93 15.88 0.61
C ARG A 40 1.94 14.73 0.50
N LEU A 41 1.45 13.50 0.41
CA LEU A 41 2.28 12.30 0.27
C LEU A 41 2.37 11.88 -1.20
N HIS A 42 3.60 11.82 -1.72
CA HIS A 42 3.89 11.20 -3.00
C HIS A 42 4.53 9.82 -2.78
N LEU A 43 3.90 8.79 -3.37
CA LEU A 43 4.40 7.42 -3.37
C LEU A 43 4.99 7.07 -4.73
N GLY A 44 6.22 6.57 -4.75
CA GLY A 44 6.90 6.17 -5.98
C GLY A 44 7.90 5.05 -5.75
N ILE A 45 8.47 4.55 -6.85
CA ILE A 45 9.60 3.62 -6.79
C ILE A 45 10.78 4.26 -7.51
N SER A 46 11.94 4.27 -6.87
CA SER A 46 13.19 4.74 -7.44
C SER A 46 14.33 3.82 -7.01
N GLU A 47 15.18 3.41 -7.95
CA GLU A 47 16.34 2.53 -7.69
C GLU A 47 16.00 1.27 -6.88
N GLY A 48 14.84 0.65 -7.17
CA GLY A 48 14.38 -0.55 -6.46
C GLY A 48 13.98 -0.30 -4.99
N ARG A 49 13.69 0.95 -4.62
CA ARG A 49 13.20 1.35 -3.29
C ARG A 49 11.83 2.02 -3.41
N LEU A 50 10.97 1.75 -2.45
CA LEU A 50 9.72 2.49 -2.26
C LEU A 50 10.07 3.85 -1.65
N VAL A 51 9.60 4.93 -2.25
CA VAL A 51 9.85 6.31 -1.85
C VAL A 51 8.55 6.91 -1.33
N PHE A 52 8.63 7.52 -0.15
CA PHE A 52 7.60 8.36 0.43
C PHE A 52 8.19 9.77 0.49
N GLU A 53 7.67 10.67 -0.34
CA GLU A 53 8.02 12.08 -0.33
C GLU A 53 6.89 12.87 0.33
N LEU A 54 7.24 13.68 1.32
CA LEU A 54 6.32 14.52 2.07
C LEU A 54 6.50 15.98 1.67
N LYS A 55 5.39 16.64 1.38
CA LYS A 55 5.29 18.09 1.14
C LYS A 55 4.25 18.72 2.05
N ASP A 56 4.38 20.03 2.26
CA ASP A 56 3.31 20.84 2.84
C ASP A 56 2.19 21.11 1.81
N GLU A 57 1.16 21.83 2.23
CA GLU A 57 0.03 22.18 1.37
C GLU A 57 0.41 23.05 0.16
N ASP A 58 1.50 23.82 0.27
CA ASP A 58 2.06 24.70 -0.75
C ASP A 58 3.03 23.95 -1.70
N ASP A 59 3.04 22.61 -1.67
CA ASP A 59 3.95 21.73 -2.42
C ASP A 59 5.44 21.94 -2.11
N ARG A 60 5.77 22.56 -0.96
CA ARG A 60 7.16 22.66 -0.50
C ARG A 60 7.62 21.35 0.09
N TYR A 61 8.82 20.94 -0.30
CA TYR A 61 9.47 19.75 0.22
C TYR A 61 9.68 19.83 1.74
N LEU A 62 9.30 18.76 2.45
CA LEU A 62 9.55 18.61 3.87
C LEU A 62 10.59 17.52 4.16
N GLU A 63 10.36 16.31 3.66
CA GLU A 63 11.19 15.14 3.99
C GLU A 63 10.97 14.02 2.96
N SER A 64 11.88 13.05 2.89
CA SER A 64 11.64 11.81 2.16
C SER A 64 12.32 10.62 2.81
N PHE A 65 11.57 9.53 2.96
CA PHE A 65 12.13 8.27 3.40
C PHE A 65 11.96 7.18 2.35
N ARG A 66 12.90 6.23 2.35
CA ARG A 66 13.00 5.15 1.37
C ARG A 66 13.01 3.81 2.08
N LEU A 67 12.18 2.88 1.62
CA LEU A 67 12.18 1.50 2.07
C LEU A 67 12.77 0.60 0.97
N ALA A 68 13.62 -0.34 1.37
CA ALA A 68 14.04 -1.39 0.46
C ALA A 68 12.82 -2.23 0.04
N LEU A 69 12.69 -2.53 -1.26
CA LEU A 69 11.60 -3.37 -1.76
C LEU A 69 11.83 -4.86 -1.53
N THR A 70 13.08 -5.28 -1.32
CA THR A 70 13.46 -6.70 -1.18
C THR A 70 12.58 -7.48 -0.20
N PRO A 71 12.25 -6.98 1.01
CA PRO A 71 11.37 -7.68 1.96
C PRO A 71 9.95 -7.93 1.45
N PHE A 72 9.44 -7.05 0.58
CA PHE A 72 8.07 -7.13 0.06
C PHE A 72 7.93 -8.05 -1.15
N ARG A 73 9.03 -8.38 -1.83
CA ARG A 73 9.00 -9.11 -3.12
C ARG A 73 8.23 -10.42 -3.06
N ARG A 74 8.44 -11.21 -2.01
CA ARG A 74 7.76 -12.52 -1.85
C ARG A 74 6.26 -12.32 -1.67
N ILE A 75 5.86 -11.53 -0.66
CA ILE A 75 4.46 -11.30 -0.30
C ILE A 75 3.69 -10.69 -1.47
N VAL A 76 4.25 -9.69 -2.16
CA VAL A 76 3.61 -9.06 -3.32
C VAL A 76 3.40 -10.06 -4.45
N LYS A 77 4.40 -10.91 -4.73
CA LYS A 77 4.29 -11.96 -5.75
C LYS A 77 3.19 -12.96 -5.41
N GLU A 78 3.19 -13.48 -4.18
CA GLU A 78 2.20 -14.45 -3.69
C GLU A 78 0.79 -13.85 -3.68
N TYR A 79 0.66 -12.59 -3.24
CA TYR A 79 -0.58 -11.84 -3.26
C TYR A 79 -1.14 -11.70 -4.69
N PHE A 80 -0.29 -11.42 -5.68
CA PHE A 80 -0.74 -11.35 -7.07
C PHE A 80 -1.17 -12.70 -7.64
N GLN A 81 -0.47 -13.78 -7.30
CA GLN A 81 -0.87 -15.14 -7.71
C GLN A 81 -2.23 -15.55 -7.13
N VAL A 82 -2.47 -15.22 -5.86
CA VAL A 82 -3.77 -15.54 -5.24
C VAL A 82 -4.89 -14.65 -5.75
N CYS A 83 -4.61 -13.38 -6.09
CA CYS A 83 -5.58 -12.50 -6.76
C CYS A 83 -5.98 -13.03 -8.15
N GLU A 84 -5.01 -13.48 -8.96
CA GLU A 84 -5.30 -14.13 -10.25
C GLU A 84 -6.19 -15.37 -10.07
N SER A 85 -5.87 -16.19 -9.07
CA SER A 85 -6.65 -17.39 -8.72
C SER A 85 -8.08 -17.03 -8.26
N TYR A 86 -8.23 -15.96 -7.47
CA TYR A 86 -9.52 -15.46 -7.00
C TYR A 86 -10.40 -15.00 -8.17
N TYR A 87 -9.87 -14.19 -9.08
CA TYR A 87 -10.62 -13.76 -10.26
C TYR A 87 -11.00 -14.91 -11.19
N ALA A 88 -10.15 -15.95 -11.31
CA ALA A 88 -10.49 -17.15 -12.03
C ALA A 88 -11.62 -17.93 -11.35
N ALA A 89 -11.56 -18.08 -10.03
CA ALA A 89 -12.54 -18.80 -9.23
C ALA A 89 -13.94 -18.17 -9.26
N ILE A 90 -14.05 -16.83 -9.24
CA ILE A 90 -15.35 -16.12 -9.29
C ILE A 90 -16.19 -16.54 -10.50
N ARG A 91 -15.57 -16.94 -11.61
CA ARG A 91 -16.29 -17.29 -12.85
C ARG A 91 -16.88 -18.69 -12.85
N SER A 92 -16.35 -19.63 -12.06
CA SER A 92 -16.69 -21.05 -12.24
C SER A 92 -16.57 -21.94 -10.99
N ALA A 93 -15.99 -21.46 -9.90
CA ALA A 93 -15.77 -22.24 -8.68
C ALA A 93 -16.98 -22.19 -7.73
N SER A 94 -17.05 -23.12 -6.79
CA SER A 94 -18.08 -23.10 -5.75
C SER A 94 -17.86 -21.94 -4.76
N PRO A 95 -18.91 -21.45 -4.07
CA PRO A 95 -18.76 -20.41 -3.04
C PRO A 95 -17.70 -20.75 -1.98
N GLN A 96 -17.64 -22.01 -1.54
CA GLN A 96 -16.66 -22.48 -0.56
C GLN A 96 -15.22 -22.39 -1.07
N GLN A 97 -14.99 -22.68 -2.35
CA GLN A 97 -13.67 -22.55 -2.97
C GLN A 97 -13.27 -21.07 -3.12
N ILE A 98 -14.22 -20.21 -3.51
CA ILE A 98 -13.99 -18.76 -3.61
C ILE A 98 -13.61 -18.20 -2.24
N GLU A 99 -14.33 -18.57 -1.18
CA GLU A 99 -14.06 -18.13 0.20
C GLU A 99 -12.67 -18.60 0.68
N ALA A 100 -12.30 -19.86 0.42
CA ALA A 100 -10.99 -20.38 0.77
C ALA A 100 -9.84 -19.58 0.12
N ILE A 101 -9.98 -19.23 -1.16
CA ILE A 101 -9.00 -18.42 -1.89
C ILE A 101 -9.00 -16.98 -1.35
N ASP A 102 -10.17 -16.41 -1.09
CA ASP A 102 -10.30 -15.05 -0.55
C ASP A 102 -9.67 -14.91 0.85
N MET A 103 -9.79 -15.92 1.71
CA MET A 103 -9.10 -15.94 3.00
C MET A 103 -7.58 -15.88 2.82
N GLY A 104 -7.01 -16.65 1.90
CA GLY A 104 -5.58 -16.59 1.57
C GLY A 104 -5.16 -15.22 1.03
N ARG A 105 -6.00 -14.63 0.16
CA ARG A 105 -5.82 -13.27 -0.36
C ARG A 105 -5.78 -12.22 0.74
N ARG A 106 -6.75 -12.24 1.66
CA ARG A 106 -6.80 -11.31 2.80
C ARG A 106 -5.62 -11.53 3.75
N GLY A 107 -5.22 -12.78 3.99
CA GLY A 107 -4.05 -13.13 4.81
C GLY A 107 -2.76 -12.49 4.28
N LEU A 108 -2.46 -12.68 2.99
CA LEU A 108 -1.27 -12.10 2.36
C LEU A 108 -1.28 -10.56 2.35
N HIS A 109 -2.46 -9.96 2.17
CA HIS A 109 -2.59 -8.49 2.24
C HIS A 109 -2.37 -7.96 3.66
N ASN A 110 -2.90 -8.65 4.68
CA ASN A 110 -2.63 -8.34 6.08
C ASN A 110 -1.13 -8.42 6.40
N GLU A 111 -0.48 -9.55 6.07
CA GLU A 111 0.97 -9.74 6.29
C GLU A 111 1.79 -8.63 5.64
N GLY A 112 1.47 -8.27 4.39
CA GLY A 112 2.14 -7.19 3.68
C GLY A 112 1.92 -5.81 4.31
N SER A 113 0.71 -5.53 4.81
CA SER A 113 0.39 -4.28 5.51
C SER A 113 1.05 -4.17 6.88
N GLU A 114 1.16 -5.27 7.61
CA GLU A 114 1.86 -5.33 8.90
C GLU A 114 3.36 -5.12 8.68
N LEU A 115 3.95 -5.81 7.71
CA LEU A 115 5.35 -5.58 7.32
C LEU A 115 5.59 -4.12 6.94
N LEU A 116 4.68 -3.50 6.17
CA LEU A 116 4.81 -2.09 5.81
C LEU A 116 4.84 -1.19 7.05
N ARG A 117 3.91 -1.39 7.98
CA ARG A 117 3.84 -0.64 9.23
C ARG A 117 5.12 -0.79 10.05
N ASP A 118 5.60 -2.01 10.22
CA ASP A 118 6.82 -2.29 11.00
C ASP A 118 8.06 -1.64 10.38
N ARG A 119 8.14 -1.63 9.04
CA ARG A 119 9.23 -0.97 8.30
C ARG A 119 9.15 0.55 8.31
N LEU A 120 7.99 1.12 8.63
CA LEU A 120 7.75 2.56 8.77
C LEU A 120 7.83 3.05 10.21
N ALA A 121 7.83 2.16 11.21
CA ALA A 121 7.69 2.51 12.61
C ALA A 121 8.74 3.51 13.15
N ASP A 122 9.94 3.56 12.55
CA ASP A 122 10.98 4.53 12.91
C ASP A 122 10.90 5.86 12.12
N LYS A 123 9.97 5.98 11.18
CA LYS A 123 9.75 7.16 10.31
C LYS A 123 8.41 7.83 10.57
N VAL A 124 7.35 7.03 10.55
CA VAL A 124 5.96 7.48 10.65
C VAL A 124 5.13 6.43 11.39
N HIS A 125 4.40 6.89 12.39
CA HIS A 125 3.37 6.09 13.05
C HIS A 125 2.10 6.09 12.17
N ILE A 126 1.63 4.90 11.83
CA ILE A 126 0.41 4.66 11.06
C ILE A 126 -0.42 3.57 11.71
N ASP A 127 -1.75 3.69 11.64
CA ASP A 127 -2.67 2.68 12.14
C ASP A 127 -2.84 1.50 11.15
N PRO A 128 -3.43 0.37 11.58
CA PRO A 128 -3.59 -0.81 10.71
C PRO A 128 -4.39 -0.52 9.43
N GLU A 129 -5.41 0.34 9.48
CA GLU A 129 -6.21 0.65 8.30
C GLU A 129 -5.43 1.49 7.28
N THR A 130 -4.69 2.49 7.75
CA THR A 130 -3.79 3.30 6.90
C THR A 130 -2.72 2.42 6.26
N ALA A 131 -2.13 1.50 7.04
CA ALA A 131 -1.16 0.55 6.51
C ALA A 131 -1.75 -0.34 5.40
N ARG A 132 -2.98 -0.86 5.59
CA ARG A 132 -3.68 -1.65 4.57
C ARG A 132 -3.92 -0.86 3.29
N ARG A 133 -4.39 0.40 3.40
CA ARG A 133 -4.65 1.27 2.23
C ARG A 133 -3.35 1.63 1.50
N LEU A 134 -2.30 1.98 2.23
CA LEU A 134 -0.97 2.23 1.65
C LEU A 134 -0.40 0.99 0.97
N PHE A 135 -0.56 -0.20 1.58
CA PHE A 135 -0.11 -1.46 0.98
C PHE A 135 -0.83 -1.76 -0.34
N THR A 136 -2.13 -1.49 -0.44
CA THR A 136 -2.87 -1.55 -1.72
C THR A 136 -2.22 -0.66 -2.78
N LEU A 137 -1.88 0.59 -2.46
CA LEU A 137 -1.22 1.49 -3.41
C LEU A 137 0.18 1.00 -3.81
N ILE A 138 0.93 0.42 -2.89
CA ILE A 138 2.26 -0.17 -3.16
C ILE A 138 2.14 -1.36 -4.11
N CYS A 139 1.15 -2.24 -3.93
CA CYS A 139 0.85 -3.31 -4.88
C CYS A 139 0.56 -2.73 -6.27
N VAL A 140 -0.25 -1.67 -6.35
CA VAL A 140 -0.53 -1.00 -7.63
C VAL A 140 0.73 -0.43 -8.29
N LEU A 141 1.66 0.15 -7.53
CA LEU A 141 2.94 0.62 -8.05
C LEU A 141 3.79 -0.52 -8.62
N HIS A 142 3.76 -1.71 -8.02
CA HIS A 142 4.49 -2.88 -8.53
C HIS A 142 3.92 -3.41 -9.85
N ILE A 143 2.61 -3.24 -10.12
CA ILE A 143 1.99 -3.63 -11.40
C ILE A 143 2.42 -2.69 -12.55
N ARG A 144 2.78 -1.44 -12.22
CA ARG A 144 3.17 -0.42 -13.22
C ARG A 144 4.67 -0.39 -13.53
N GLN A 145 5.47 -1.21 -12.85
CA GLN A 145 6.89 -1.44 -13.18
C GLN A 145 7.02 -2.46 -14.30
#